data_AF-A0A960U6S5-F1
#
_entry.id   AF-A0A960U6S5-F1
#
_cell.length_a   1.000
_cell.length_b   1.000
_cell.length_c   1.000
_cell.angle_alpha   90.00
_cell.angle_beta   90.00
_cell.angle_gamma   90.00
#
_symmetry.space_group_name_H-M   'P 1'
#
loop_
_entity.id
_entity.type
_entity.pdbx_description
1 polymer ?
#
loop_
_entity_poly.entity_id
_entity_poly.type
_entity_poly.pdbx_seq_one_letter_code
_entity_poly.pdbx_strand_id
1 'polypeptide(L)'
;MKIDIFDIQHGNFSLNGGIEHKYTKISQSELIKDFVPSVNKVAETYANAIYKDGKLTGQEKMNLMYHIEDIMQKLILVRTNFINQYPPSETDEPIEDVELKKQNKFLLTADSYHFVIKGYFSREVYKLSTSFKIWLEAFRVKVKEFYGLLGKVLEDRVITKEETVELSNKIDELLQWMIIACYKLKFENIPN
;
A
#
# COMPACT_ATOMS: atom_id res chain seq x y z
N MET A 1 -8.35 -7.66 9.07
CA MET A 1 -7.93 -6.40 9.76
C MET A 1 -9.13 -5.46 9.86
N LYS A 2 -9.11 -4.44 10.74
CA LYS A 2 -10.09 -3.33 10.67
C LYS A 2 -9.31 -2.04 10.41
N ILE A 3 -9.41 -1.56 9.17
CA ILE A 3 -8.83 -0.30 8.74
C ILE A 3 -9.83 0.83 9.03
N ASP A 4 -9.46 1.72 9.94
CA ASP A 4 -10.19 2.97 10.17
C ASP A 4 -9.46 4.12 9.45
N ILE A 5 -10.07 4.62 8.37
CA ILE A 5 -9.54 5.72 7.54
C ILE A 5 -10.30 6.98 7.87
N PHE A 6 -9.57 8.05 8.18
CA PHE A 6 -10.14 9.36 8.51
C PHE A 6 -9.69 10.43 7.49
N ASP A 7 -10.65 11.14 6.91
CA ASP A 7 -10.54 12.44 6.20
C ASP A 7 -9.67 12.59 4.91
N ILE A 8 -9.73 11.64 3.97
CA ILE A 8 -8.99 11.76 2.68
C ILE A 8 -9.45 12.93 1.78
N GLN A 9 -10.66 13.47 1.97
CA GLN A 9 -11.21 14.52 1.09
C GLN A 9 -10.39 15.81 1.11
N HIS A 10 -9.73 16.11 2.22
CA HIS A 10 -8.84 17.27 2.36
C HIS A 10 -7.36 16.90 2.18
N GLY A 11 -7.08 15.70 1.67
CA GLY A 11 -5.75 15.15 1.45
C GLY A 11 -5.12 14.53 2.69
N ASN A 12 -5.51 14.92 3.91
CA ASN A 12 -5.00 14.29 5.12
C ASN A 12 -5.51 12.86 5.25
N PHE A 13 -4.75 11.97 5.87
CA PHE A 13 -5.30 10.68 6.26
C PHE A 13 -4.64 10.16 7.52
N SER A 14 -5.43 9.42 8.30
CA SER A 14 -4.93 8.59 9.38
C SER A 14 -5.52 7.21 9.22
N LEU A 15 -4.66 6.20 9.35
CA LEU A 15 -4.98 4.79 9.29
C LEU A 15 -4.33 4.10 10.49
N ASN A 16 -5.06 3.23 11.17
CA ASN A 16 -4.51 2.33 12.17
C ASN A 16 -5.06 0.91 11.98
N GLY A 17 -4.34 -0.07 12.49
CA GLY A 17 -4.75 -1.47 12.39
C GLY A 17 -3.82 -2.42 13.10
N GLY A 18 -4.26 -3.68 13.19
CA GLY A 18 -3.45 -4.79 13.68
C GLY A 18 -2.88 -5.62 12.52
N ILE A 19 -1.63 -6.06 12.66
CA ILE A 19 -1.00 -7.04 11.76
C ILE A 19 -1.48 -8.43 12.15
N GLU A 20 -2.00 -9.19 11.19
CA GLU A 20 -2.46 -10.56 11.45
C GLU A 20 -1.29 -11.46 11.89
N HIS A 21 -1.50 -12.25 12.95
CA HIS A 21 -0.49 -13.17 13.49
C HIS A 21 0.12 -14.11 12.45
N LYS A 22 -0.64 -14.47 11.40
CA LYS A 22 -0.15 -15.32 10.30
C LYS A 22 1.13 -14.76 9.68
N TYR A 23 1.31 -13.44 9.70
CA TYR A 23 2.47 -12.78 9.12
C TYR A 23 3.71 -12.74 10.01
N THR A 24 3.58 -12.95 11.32
CA THR A 24 4.71 -12.90 12.27
C THR A 24 5.75 -14.00 12.04
N LYS A 25 5.42 -15.02 11.23
CA LYS A 25 6.28 -16.18 10.93
C LYS A 25 6.69 -16.28 9.46
N ILE A 26 6.26 -15.35 8.62
CA ILE A 26 6.54 -15.39 7.18
C ILE A 26 7.82 -14.60 6.90
N SER A 27 8.73 -15.19 6.13
CA SER A 27 9.96 -14.49 5.75
C SER A 27 9.66 -13.33 4.79
N GLN A 28 10.53 -12.32 4.77
CA GLN A 28 10.40 -11.20 3.83
C GLN A 28 10.38 -11.67 2.37
N SER A 29 11.19 -12.69 2.03
CA SER A 29 11.20 -13.29 0.69
C SER A 29 9.84 -13.89 0.32
N GLU A 30 9.19 -14.58 1.25
CA GLU A 30 7.85 -15.14 1.04
C GLU A 30 6.80 -14.04 0.90
N LEU A 31 6.82 -13.01 1.77
CA LEU A 31 5.91 -11.86 1.66
C LEU A 31 6.00 -11.19 0.28
N ILE A 32 7.24 -11.03 -0.21
CA ILE A 32 7.52 -10.47 -1.53
C ILE A 32 7.02 -11.41 -2.63
N LYS A 33 7.31 -12.71 -2.57
CA LYS A 33 6.86 -13.67 -3.61
C LYS A 33 5.34 -13.72 -3.74
N ASP A 34 4.65 -13.50 -2.63
CA ASP A 34 3.20 -13.59 -2.55
C ASP A 34 2.47 -12.32 -3.05
N PHE A 35 3.20 -11.26 -3.41
CA PHE A 35 2.63 -9.98 -3.82
C PHE A 35 1.89 -10.06 -5.16
N VAL A 36 2.54 -10.50 -6.26
CA VAL A 36 1.86 -10.68 -7.56
C VAL A 36 0.64 -11.60 -7.47
N PRO A 37 0.73 -12.79 -6.84
CA PRO A 37 -0.44 -13.64 -6.63
C PRO A 37 -1.60 -12.92 -5.93
N SER A 38 -1.30 -12.10 -4.92
CA SER A 38 -2.33 -11.33 -4.19
C SER A 38 -2.99 -10.28 -5.09
N VAL A 39 -2.21 -9.58 -5.91
CA VAL A 39 -2.72 -8.60 -6.88
C VAL A 39 -3.59 -9.28 -7.94
N ASN A 40 -3.21 -10.46 -8.41
CA ASN A 40 -4.02 -11.23 -9.35
C ASN A 40 -5.35 -11.67 -8.72
N LYS A 41 -5.39 -12.03 -7.43
CA LYS A 41 -6.65 -12.31 -6.72
C LYS A 41 -7.58 -11.11 -6.66
N VAL A 42 -7.05 -9.88 -6.48
CA VAL A 42 -7.85 -8.65 -6.58
C VAL A 42 -8.47 -8.53 -7.98
N ALA A 43 -7.66 -8.74 -9.02
CA ALA A 43 -8.12 -8.64 -10.40
C ALA A 43 -9.18 -9.68 -10.76
N GLU A 44 -8.98 -10.93 -10.36
CA GLU A 44 -9.95 -12.02 -10.53
C GLU A 44 -11.26 -11.73 -9.80
N THR A 45 -11.17 -11.31 -8.53
CA THR A 45 -12.34 -10.95 -7.72
C THR A 45 -13.12 -9.79 -8.35
N TYR A 46 -12.42 -8.78 -8.86
CA TYR A 46 -13.04 -7.64 -9.53
C TYR A 46 -13.72 -8.07 -10.85
N ALA A 47 -13.04 -8.85 -11.69
CA ALA A 47 -13.59 -9.34 -12.94
C ALA A 47 -14.86 -10.18 -12.72
N ASN A 48 -14.86 -11.05 -11.71
CA ASN A 48 -16.00 -11.89 -11.36
C ASN A 48 -17.21 -11.09 -10.85
N ALA A 49 -16.97 -10.00 -10.12
CA ALA A 49 -18.02 -9.11 -9.65
C ALA A 49 -18.66 -8.32 -10.80
N ILE A 50 -17.84 -7.73 -11.67
CA ILE A 50 -18.31 -6.93 -12.80
C ILE A 50 -19.01 -7.78 -13.87
N TYR A 51 -18.58 -9.03 -14.09
CA TYR A 51 -19.20 -9.92 -15.07
C TYR A 51 -20.68 -10.21 -14.80
N LYS A 52 -21.12 -10.17 -13.53
CA LYS A 52 -22.51 -10.48 -13.16
C LYS A 52 -23.46 -9.34 -13.52
N ASP A 53 -23.28 -8.18 -12.92
CA ASP A 53 -24.25 -7.07 -12.97
C ASP A 53 -23.62 -5.70 -13.31
N GLY A 54 -22.32 -5.67 -13.65
CA GLY A 54 -21.59 -4.44 -14.01
C GLY A 54 -21.41 -3.45 -12.86
N LYS A 55 -21.68 -3.84 -11.60
CA LYS A 55 -21.61 -3.00 -10.40
C LYS A 55 -20.97 -3.78 -9.25
N LEU A 56 -20.28 -3.06 -8.37
CA LEU A 56 -19.77 -3.63 -7.11
C LEU A 56 -20.81 -3.46 -6.00
N THR A 57 -21.36 -4.58 -5.53
CA THR A 57 -22.28 -4.66 -4.39
C THR A 57 -21.52 -4.69 -3.05
N GLY A 58 -22.24 -4.59 -1.93
CA GLY A 58 -21.64 -4.57 -0.59
C GLY A 58 -20.72 -5.77 -0.32
N GLN A 59 -21.17 -7.00 -0.64
CA GLN A 59 -20.37 -8.21 -0.43
C GLN A 59 -19.12 -8.25 -1.33
N GLU A 60 -19.24 -7.81 -2.59
CA GLU A 60 -18.13 -7.80 -3.54
C GLU A 60 -17.07 -6.76 -3.14
N LYS A 61 -17.51 -5.58 -2.68
CA LYS A 61 -16.62 -4.56 -2.09
C LYS A 61 -15.88 -5.11 -0.88
N MET A 62 -16.57 -5.83 0.01
CA MET A 62 -15.92 -6.46 1.17
C MET A 62 -14.87 -7.50 0.76
N ASN A 63 -15.16 -8.33 -0.24
CA ASN A 63 -14.18 -9.32 -0.74
C ASN A 63 -12.95 -8.65 -1.35
N LEU A 64 -13.15 -7.58 -2.14
CA LEU A 64 -12.04 -6.79 -2.69
C LEU A 64 -11.23 -6.11 -1.59
N MET A 65 -11.90 -5.52 -0.61
CA MET A 65 -11.25 -4.93 0.56
C MET A 65 -10.39 -5.95 1.30
N TYR A 66 -10.88 -7.17 1.51
CA TYR A 66 -10.09 -8.22 2.16
C TYR A 66 -8.76 -8.47 1.45
N HIS A 67 -8.78 -8.60 0.12
CA HIS A 67 -7.55 -8.80 -0.66
C HIS A 67 -6.63 -7.58 -0.64
N ILE A 68 -7.20 -6.37 -0.67
CA ILE A 68 -6.44 -5.12 -0.61
C ILE A 68 -5.79 -4.95 0.77
N GLU A 69 -6.52 -5.24 1.84
CA GLU A 69 -6.01 -5.24 3.22
C GLU A 69 -4.89 -6.26 3.42
N ASP A 70 -4.97 -7.43 2.78
CA ASP A 70 -3.94 -8.47 2.81
C ASP A 70 -2.62 -7.96 2.17
N ILE A 71 -2.72 -7.36 0.98
CA ILE A 71 -1.59 -6.76 0.26
C ILE A 71 -0.98 -5.61 1.07
N MET A 72 -1.81 -4.76 1.67
CA MET A 72 -1.35 -3.61 2.46
C MET A 72 -0.54 -4.06 3.68
N GLN A 73 -0.99 -5.09 4.41
CA GLN A 73 -0.24 -5.65 5.53
C GLN A 73 1.13 -6.18 5.10
N LYS A 74 1.20 -6.88 3.96
CA LYS A 74 2.46 -7.37 3.39
C LYS A 74 3.41 -6.21 3.10
N LEU A 75 2.93 -5.11 2.51
CA LEU A 75 3.74 -3.92 2.26
C LEU A 75 4.25 -3.27 3.55
N ILE A 76 3.39 -3.12 4.56
CA ILE A 76 3.78 -2.54 5.85
C ILE A 76 4.92 -3.36 6.46
N LEU A 77 4.80 -4.68 6.48
CA LEU A 77 5.83 -5.56 7.02
C LEU A 77 7.13 -5.51 6.24
N VAL A 78 7.05 -5.53 4.90
CA VAL A 78 8.23 -5.39 4.05
C VAL A 78 8.90 -4.05 4.33
N ARG A 79 8.14 -2.95 4.44
CA ARG A 79 8.66 -1.62 4.77
C ARG A 79 9.34 -1.58 6.14
N THR A 80 8.67 -2.05 7.19
CA THR A 80 9.21 -2.05 8.56
C THR A 80 10.48 -2.88 8.64
N ASN A 81 10.53 -4.03 7.96
CA ASN A 81 11.74 -4.86 7.92
C ASN A 81 12.89 -4.16 7.18
N PHE A 82 12.63 -3.50 6.05
CA PHE A 82 13.65 -2.71 5.35
C PHE A 82 14.20 -1.57 6.21
N ILE A 83 13.33 -0.79 6.86
CA ILE A 83 13.74 0.30 7.76
C ILE A 83 14.59 -0.23 8.92
N ASN A 84 14.20 -1.36 9.51
CA ASN A 84 14.95 -1.93 10.63
C ASN A 84 16.32 -2.51 10.22
N GLN A 85 16.42 -3.08 9.02
CA GLN A 85 17.67 -3.64 8.50
C GLN A 85 18.64 -2.55 8.00
N TYR A 86 18.09 -1.44 7.49
CA TYR A 86 18.83 -0.35 6.89
C TYR A 86 18.29 0.98 7.43
N PRO A 87 18.53 1.29 8.72
CA PRO A 87 18.01 2.50 9.32
C PRO A 87 18.54 3.72 8.57
N PRO A 88 17.69 4.72 8.29
CA PRO A 88 18.16 6.01 7.82
C PRO A 88 19.25 6.51 8.77
N SER A 89 20.35 7.06 8.23
CA SER A 89 21.44 7.58 9.07
C SER A 89 20.91 8.65 10.01
N GLU A 90 21.53 8.81 11.19
CA GLU A 90 21.16 9.73 12.30
C GLU A 90 20.91 11.21 11.92
N THR A 91 21.09 11.57 10.65
CA THR A 91 20.86 12.89 10.05
C THR A 91 19.46 13.10 9.47
N ASP A 92 18.64 12.05 9.36
CA ASP A 92 17.27 12.20 8.86
C ASP A 92 16.41 12.76 10.00
N GLU A 93 16.33 14.09 10.05
CA GLU A 93 15.48 14.82 10.99
C GLU A 93 14.05 14.25 10.95
N PRO A 94 13.37 14.15 12.11
CA PRO A 94 11.97 13.73 12.13
C PRO A 94 11.18 14.65 11.19
N ILE A 95 10.53 14.06 10.18
CA ILE A 95 9.70 14.82 9.24
C ILE A 95 8.66 15.59 10.06
N GLU A 96 8.77 16.91 10.10
CA GLU A 96 7.80 17.74 10.81
C GLU A 96 6.42 17.59 10.16
N ASP A 97 5.36 17.71 10.97
CA ASP A 97 3.94 17.63 10.52
C ASP A 97 3.62 18.60 9.35
N VAL A 98 4.41 19.68 9.21
CA VAL A 98 4.30 20.68 8.14
C VAL A 98 4.87 20.16 6.80
N GLU A 99 5.90 19.31 6.84
CA GLU A 99 6.52 18.71 5.65
C GLU A 99 5.71 17.53 5.11
N LEU A 100 5.04 16.76 5.98
CA LEU A 100 4.12 15.68 5.57
C LEU A 100 3.07 16.20 4.57
N LYS A 101 2.60 17.44 4.75
CA LYS A 101 1.57 18.08 3.92
C LYS A 101 2.03 18.48 2.51
N LYS A 102 3.33 18.47 2.21
CA LYS A 102 3.88 19.06 0.97
C LYS A 102 4.31 18.05 -0.09
N GLN A 103 4.44 16.75 0.23
CA GLN A 103 5.16 15.81 -0.66
C GLN A 103 4.57 14.41 -0.82
N ASN A 104 3.25 14.19 -0.70
CA ASN A 104 2.70 12.82 -0.67
C ASN A 104 3.49 11.94 0.32
N LYS A 105 3.79 12.46 1.51
CA LYS A 105 4.59 11.74 2.51
C LYS A 105 3.66 11.25 3.61
N PHE A 106 4.04 10.14 4.22
CA PHE A 106 3.38 9.63 5.39
C PHE A 106 4.39 9.14 6.42
N LEU A 107 4.01 9.27 7.68
CA LEU A 107 4.66 8.63 8.81
C LEU A 107 4.02 7.26 9.01
N LEU A 108 4.82 6.20 8.88
CA LEU A 108 4.45 4.85 9.30
C LEU A 108 5.15 4.55 10.62
N THR A 109 4.36 4.25 11.64
CA THR A 109 4.82 3.68 12.91
C THR A 109 4.25 2.27 13.00
N ALA A 110 5.10 1.27 13.22
CA ALA A 110 4.65 -0.11 13.37
C ALA A 110 5.47 -0.85 14.43
N ASP A 111 4.77 -1.65 15.23
CA ASP A 111 5.36 -2.69 16.08
C ASP A 111 4.99 -4.08 15.52
N SER A 112 5.31 -5.15 16.26
CA SER A 112 5.05 -6.52 15.82
C SER A 112 3.56 -6.86 15.62
N TYR A 113 2.65 -6.03 16.11
CA TYR A 113 1.21 -6.30 16.17
C TYR A 113 0.33 -5.14 15.68
N HIS A 114 0.81 -3.91 15.74
CA HIS A 114 0.03 -2.71 15.43
C HIS A 114 0.79 -1.80 14.49
N PHE A 115 0.03 -1.05 13.69
CA PHE A 115 0.58 0.01 12.87
C PHE A 115 -0.32 1.24 12.90
N VAL A 116 0.30 2.38 12.64
CA VAL A 116 -0.32 3.68 12.45
C VAL A 116 0.34 4.32 11.23
N ILE A 117 -0.46 4.74 10.26
CA ILE A 117 -0.03 5.53 9.12
C ILE A 117 -0.76 6.87 9.17
N LYS A 118 0.00 7.97 9.18
CA LYS A 118 -0.54 9.32 9.09
C LYS A 118 0.15 10.07 7.97
N GLY A 119 -0.59 10.78 7.13
CA GLY A 119 0.04 11.50 6.04
C GLY A 119 -0.90 12.37 5.25
N TYR A 120 -0.43 12.74 4.08
CA TYR A 120 -1.15 13.56 3.14
C TYR A 120 -1.04 13.01 1.71
N PHE A 121 -2.14 13.03 0.96
CA PHE A 121 -2.18 12.82 -0.48
C PHE A 121 -2.52 14.13 -1.19
N SER A 122 -1.82 14.40 -2.28
CA SER A 122 -2.21 15.45 -3.20
C SER A 122 -3.56 15.11 -3.83
N ARG A 123 -4.33 16.17 -4.13
CA ARG A 123 -5.62 16.03 -4.81
C ARG A 123 -5.50 15.35 -6.18
N GLU A 124 -4.34 15.47 -6.83
CA GLU A 124 -4.05 14.82 -8.11
C GLU A 124 -3.94 13.30 -7.97
N VAL A 125 -3.20 12.82 -6.97
CA VAL A 125 -3.05 11.37 -6.70
C VAL A 125 -4.41 10.74 -6.37
N TYR A 126 -5.22 11.41 -5.57
CA TYR A 126 -6.59 10.97 -5.28
C TYR A 126 -7.48 10.91 -6.55
N LYS A 127 -7.35 11.91 -7.45
CA LYS A 127 -8.12 11.99 -8.70
C LYS A 127 -7.71 10.97 -9.76
N LEU A 128 -6.44 10.54 -9.81
CA LEU A 128 -5.97 9.53 -10.77
C LEU A 128 -6.71 8.19 -10.64
N SER A 129 -7.35 7.95 -9.51
CA SER A 129 -8.13 6.73 -9.22
C SER A 129 -9.63 6.95 -9.48
N THR A 130 -10.02 7.49 -10.64
CA THR A 130 -11.42 7.83 -10.95
C THR A 130 -12.35 6.62 -10.93
N SER A 131 -11.89 5.46 -11.38
CA SER A 131 -12.59 4.17 -11.23
C SER A 131 -11.65 3.08 -10.71
N PHE A 132 -12.23 2.04 -10.10
CA PHE A 132 -11.45 0.92 -9.57
C PHE A 132 -10.70 0.15 -10.67
N LYS A 133 -11.24 0.11 -11.89
CA LYS A 133 -10.57 -0.49 -13.05
C LYS A 133 -9.28 0.24 -13.39
N ILE A 134 -9.36 1.57 -13.54
CA ILE A 134 -8.21 2.43 -13.85
C ILE A 134 -7.16 2.30 -12.74
N TRP A 135 -7.61 2.30 -11.48
CA TRP A 135 -6.73 2.05 -10.34
C TRP A 135 -6.01 0.70 -10.45
N LEU A 136 -6.74 -0.38 -10.72
CA LEU A 136 -6.17 -1.74 -10.78
C LEU A 136 -5.16 -1.88 -11.92
N GLU A 137 -5.46 -1.33 -13.09
CA GLU A 137 -4.54 -1.35 -14.24
C GLU A 137 -3.25 -0.60 -13.93
N ALA A 138 -3.34 0.61 -13.37
CA ALA A 138 -2.18 1.40 -12.99
C ALA A 138 -1.40 0.74 -11.84
N PHE A 139 -2.08 0.21 -10.82
CA PHE A 139 -1.45 -0.48 -9.70
C PHE A 139 -0.65 -1.70 -10.17
N ARG A 140 -1.16 -2.48 -11.13
CA ARG A 140 -0.40 -3.60 -11.73
C ARG A 140 0.88 -3.16 -12.41
N VAL A 141 0.90 -1.98 -13.05
CA VAL A 141 2.14 -1.41 -13.61
C VAL A 141 3.11 -1.07 -12.49
N LYS A 142 2.66 -0.41 -11.43
CA LYS A 142 3.49 -0.07 -10.26
C LYS A 142 4.07 -1.29 -9.54
N VAL A 143 3.30 -2.37 -9.45
CA VAL A 143 3.77 -3.65 -8.91
C VAL A 143 4.89 -4.21 -9.79
N LYS A 144 4.73 -4.21 -11.11
CA LYS A 144 5.79 -4.66 -12.03
C LYS A 144 7.06 -3.82 -11.88
N GLU A 145 6.94 -2.50 -11.80
CA GLU A 145 8.06 -1.58 -11.56
C GLU A 145 8.78 -1.91 -10.24
N PHE A 146 8.02 -2.17 -9.16
CA PHE A 146 8.58 -2.57 -7.86
C PHE A 146 9.37 -3.88 -7.94
N TYR A 147 8.85 -4.91 -8.61
CA TYR A 147 9.61 -6.15 -8.80
C TYR A 147 10.85 -5.97 -9.66
N GLY A 148 10.79 -5.10 -10.68
CA GLY A 148 11.95 -4.76 -11.50
C GLY A 148 13.05 -4.09 -10.68
N LEU A 149 12.68 -3.14 -9.80
CA LEU A 149 13.61 -2.50 -8.88
C LEU A 149 14.18 -3.51 -7.88
N LEU A 150 13.32 -4.30 -7.24
CA LEU A 150 13.72 -5.30 -6.28
C LEU A 150 14.69 -6.34 -6.88
N GLY A 151 14.43 -6.78 -8.12
CA GLY A 151 15.32 -7.71 -8.83
C GLY A 151 16.74 -7.14 -8.97
N LYS A 152 16.85 -5.88 -9.40
CA LYS A 152 18.15 -5.19 -9.53
C LYS A 152 18.89 -5.10 -8.19
N VAL A 153 18.20 -4.61 -7.15
CA VAL A 153 18.81 -4.41 -5.83
C VAL A 153 19.27 -5.74 -5.20
N LEU A 154 18.55 -6.83 -5.46
CA LEU A 154 18.92 -8.15 -4.94
C LEU A 154 20.03 -8.86 -5.75
N GLU A 155 20.25 -8.49 -7.01
CA GLU A 155 21.33 -9.03 -7.84
C GLU A 155 22.72 -8.60 -7.34
N ASP A 156 22.85 -7.37 -6.85
CA ASP A 156 24.12 -6.76 -6.44
C ASP A 156 24.67 -7.30 -5.10
N ARG A 157 23.91 -8.17 -4.40
CA ARG A 157 24.23 -8.85 -3.12
C ARG A 157 24.57 -7.95 -1.94
N VAL A 158 24.83 -6.67 -2.15
CA VAL A 158 25.03 -5.63 -1.14
C VAL A 158 24.08 -4.49 -1.47
N ILE A 159 23.07 -4.30 -0.62
CA ILE A 159 22.09 -3.22 -0.78
C ILE A 159 22.70 -1.92 -0.25
N THR A 160 22.77 -0.91 -1.10
CA THR A 160 23.24 0.44 -0.76
C THR A 160 22.17 1.26 -0.04
N LYS A 161 22.58 2.40 0.54
CA LYS A 161 21.66 3.33 1.19
C LYS A 161 20.70 3.94 0.16
N GLU A 162 21.21 4.31 -1.01
CA GLU A 162 20.43 4.88 -2.10
C GLU A 162 19.34 3.90 -2.58
N GLU A 163 19.69 2.62 -2.76
CA GLU A 163 18.73 1.58 -3.14
C GLU A 163 17.69 1.31 -2.05
N THR A 164 18.09 1.38 -0.78
CA THR A 164 17.16 1.29 0.36
C THR A 164 16.14 2.42 0.31
N VAL A 165 16.59 3.65 0.05
CA VAL A 165 15.72 4.83 -0.08
C VAL A 165 14.80 4.68 -1.29
N GLU A 166 15.31 4.22 -2.43
CA GLU A 166 14.50 4.01 -3.63
C GLU A 166 13.42 2.95 -3.42
N LEU A 167 13.78 1.78 -2.87
CA LEU A 167 12.85 0.71 -2.52
C LEU A 167 11.82 1.18 -1.50
N SER A 168 12.25 1.92 -0.48
CA SER A 168 11.38 2.50 0.53
C SER A 168 10.36 3.45 -0.12
N ASN A 169 10.80 4.37 -0.97
CA ASN A 169 9.91 5.28 -1.69
C ASN A 169 8.93 4.51 -2.59
N LYS A 170 9.38 3.40 -3.20
CA LYS A 170 8.51 2.57 -4.02
C LYS A 170 7.45 1.82 -3.22
N ILE A 171 7.82 1.29 -2.06
CA ILE A 171 6.86 0.66 -1.13
C ILE A 171 5.86 1.70 -0.63
N ASP A 172 6.32 2.92 -0.35
CA ASP A 172 5.43 4.01 0.02
C ASP A 172 4.43 4.29 -1.06
N GLU A 173 4.87 4.54 -2.30
CA GLU A 173 3.98 4.72 -3.44
C GLU A 173 2.91 3.62 -3.49
N LEU A 174 3.30 2.34 -3.40
CA LEU A 174 2.34 1.24 -3.39
C LEU A 174 1.34 1.34 -2.22
N LEU A 175 1.80 1.65 -1.00
CA LEU A 175 0.92 1.83 0.16
C LEU A 175 -0.11 2.94 -0.06
N GLN A 176 0.29 4.06 -0.68
CA GLN A 176 -0.64 5.16 -0.98
C GLN A 176 -1.77 4.72 -1.90
N TRP A 177 -1.40 4.01 -2.97
CA TRP A 177 -2.37 3.46 -3.92
C TRP A 177 -3.35 2.51 -3.21
N MET A 178 -2.87 1.70 -2.28
CA MET A 178 -3.71 0.78 -1.51
C MET A 178 -4.67 1.51 -0.55
N ILE A 179 -4.20 2.57 0.11
CA ILE A 179 -5.04 3.38 1.02
C ILE A 179 -6.17 4.06 0.24
N ILE A 180 -5.86 4.62 -0.94
CA ILE A 180 -6.86 5.23 -1.82
C ILE A 180 -7.90 4.21 -2.27
N ALA A 181 -7.47 3.00 -2.65
CA ALA A 181 -8.40 1.93 -3.03
C ALA A 181 -9.33 1.52 -1.89
N CYS A 182 -8.79 1.34 -0.68
CA CYS A 182 -9.59 1.05 0.52
C CYS A 182 -10.64 2.14 0.76
N TYR A 183 -10.23 3.41 0.70
CA TYR A 183 -11.14 4.53 0.90
C TYR A 183 -12.28 4.55 -0.12
N LYS A 184 -11.94 4.39 -1.40
CA LYS A 184 -12.93 4.37 -2.50
C LYS A 184 -13.91 3.22 -2.36
N LEU A 185 -13.43 2.02 -2.05
CA LEU A 185 -14.31 0.87 -1.82
C LEU A 185 -15.24 1.07 -0.61
N LYS A 186 -14.73 1.68 0.47
CA LYS A 186 -15.48 1.84 1.72
C LYS A 186 -16.49 2.98 1.70
N PHE A 187 -16.17 4.10 1.05
CA PHE A 187 -16.95 5.33 1.17
C PHE A 187 -17.55 5.85 -0.14
N GLU A 188 -17.02 5.46 -1.29
CA GLU A 188 -17.54 5.92 -2.58
C GLU A 188 -18.50 4.91 -3.19
N ASN A 189 -19.55 5.44 -3.82
CA ASN A 189 -20.18 4.71 -4.91
C ASN A 189 -19.15 4.71 -6.04
N ILE A 190 -18.73 3.53 -6.47
CA ILE A 190 -17.81 3.35 -7.59
C ILE A 190 -18.68 3.01 -8.81
N PRO A 191 -19.20 3.99 -9.57
CA PRO A 191 -19.67 3.75 -10.92
C PRO A 191 -18.47 3.51 -11.85
N ASN A 192 -18.76 2.90 -13.00
CA ASN A 192 -17.77 2.57 -14.03
C ASN A 192 -16.86 3.75 -14.41
#